data_AF-A0A6P0U595-F1
#
_entry.id   AF-A0A6P0U595-F1
#
_cell.length_a   1.000
_cell.length_b   1.000
_cell.length_c   1.000
_cell.angle_alpha   90.00
_cell.angle_beta   90.00
_cell.angle_gamma   90.00
#
_symmetry.space_group_name_H-M   'P 1'
#
loop_
_entity.id
_entity.type
_entity.pdbx_description
1 polymer ?
#
loop_
_entity_poly.entity_id
_entity_poly.type
_entity_poly.pdbx_seq_one_letter_code
_entity_poly.pdbx_strand_id
1 'polypeptide(L)' 'ATHPEGGENGYVLEVFNAIEESINVIIVPMSAVEPLKQDEILSVRSLVEII' A
#
# COMPACT_ATOMS: atom_id res chain seq x y z
N ALA A 1 -2.37 10.36 17.16
CA ALA A 1 -1.21 10.44 18.07
C ALA A 1 0.01 10.76 17.24
N THR A 2 0.90 11.62 17.72
CA THR A 2 2.15 11.98 17.04
C THR A 2 3.13 10.81 17.07
N HIS A 3 3.92 10.62 16.01
CA HIS A 3 4.94 9.57 15.97
C HIS A 3 5.87 9.67 17.21
N PRO A 4 6.13 8.57 17.94
CA PRO A 4 6.87 8.61 19.21
C PRO A 4 8.27 9.23 19.09
N GLU A 5 8.91 9.07 17.93
CA GLU A 5 10.26 9.61 17.64
C GLU A 5 10.24 10.91 16.82
N GLY A 6 9.08 11.56 16.67
CA GLY A 6 8.96 12.80 15.89
C GLY A 6 9.06 12.63 14.36
N GLY A 7 9.04 11.39 13.87
CA GLY A 7 8.94 11.05 12.45
C GLY A 7 7.58 11.36 11.84
N GLU A 8 7.46 11.13 10.54
CA GLU A 8 6.18 11.22 9.84
C GLU A 8 5.21 10.16 10.37
N ASN A 9 3.91 10.48 10.38
CA ASN A 9 2.90 9.45 10.61
C ASN A 9 2.96 8.44 9.45
N GLY A 10 2.66 7.18 9.76
CA GLY A 10 2.59 6.12 8.76
C GLY A 10 1.16 5.69 8.46
N TYR A 11 0.99 5.04 7.32
CA TYR A 11 -0.17 4.22 7.01
C TYR A 11 0.20 2.74 7.10
N VAL A 12 -0.77 1.94 7.55
CA VAL A 12 -0.74 0.49 7.38
C VAL A 12 -1.55 0.19 6.12
N LEU A 13 -0.88 -0.33 5.09
CA LEU A 13 -1.51 -0.71 3.84
C LEU A 13 -1.60 -2.23 3.77
N GLU A 14 -2.81 -2.72 3.52
CA GLU A 14 -3.06 -4.11 3.22
C GLU A 14 -3.14 -4.28 1.70
N VAL A 15 -2.39 -5.25 1.18
CA VAL A 15 -2.32 -5.54 -0.25
C VAL A 15 -3.21 -6.74 -0.53
N PHE A 16 -4.21 -6.55 -1.38
CA PHE A 16 -5.10 -7.60 -1.85
C PHE A 16 -4.75 -8.01 -3.28
N ASN A 17 -4.96 -9.28 -3.60
CA ASN A 17 -4.94 -9.72 -4.99
C ASN A 17 -6.23 -9.29 -5.72
N ALA A 18 -6.29 -9.57 -7.03
CA ALA A 18 -7.43 -9.19 -7.86
C ALA A 18 -8.75 -9.92 -7.52
N ILE A 19 -8.72 -10.90 -6.61
CA ILE A 19 -9.89 -11.65 -6.12
C ILE A 19 -10.14 -11.40 -4.63
N GLU A 20 -9.67 -10.27 -4.09
CA GLU A 20 -9.91 -9.80 -2.71
C GLU A 20 -9.26 -10.66 -1.60
N GLU A 21 -8.27 -11.49 -1.92
CA GLU A 21 -7.48 -12.17 -0.89
C GLU A 21 -6.31 -11.30 -0.44
N SER A 22 -6.12 -11.16 0.87
CA SER A 22 -4.98 -10.45 1.45
C SER A 22 -3.69 -11.24 1.22
N ILE A 23 -2.70 -10.59 0.61
CA ILE A 23 -1.40 -11.21 0.25
C ILE A 23 -0.21 -10.59 0.97
N ASN A 24 -0.35 -9.36 1.50
CA ASN A 24 0.72 -8.71 2.26
C ASN A 24 0.21 -7.52 3.10
N VAL A 25 0.96 -7.12 4.12
CA VAL A 25 0.74 -5.90 4.91
C VAL A 25 2.05 -5.13 5.00
N ILE A 26 2.03 -3.85 4.63
CA ILE A 26 3.21 -2.97 4.67
C ILE A 26 2.93 -1.70 5.46
N ILE A 27 3.97 -1.16 6.08
CA ILE A 27 3.92 0.14 6.77
C ILE A 27 4.70 1.14 5.92
N VAL A 28 4.07 2.25 5.57
CA VAL A 28 4.67 3.28 4.72
C VAL A 28 4.48 4.67 5.35
N PRO A 29 5.38 5.64 5.08
CA PRO A 29 5.11 7.02 5.44
C PRO A 29 3.89 7.56 4.68
N MET A 30 3.16 8.51 5.26
CA MET A 30 1.99 9.10 4.59
C MET A 30 2.33 9.71 3.22
N SER A 31 3.50 10.33 3.11
CA SER A 31 4.05 10.93 1.89
C SER A 31 4.31 9.96 0.74
N ALA A 32 4.35 8.64 1.01
CA ALA A 32 4.49 7.61 -0.01
C ALA A 32 3.16 7.20 -0.67
N VAL A 33 2.03 7.75 -0.23
CA VAL A 33 0.70 7.40 -0.73
C VAL A 33 0.05 8.62 -1.37
N GLU A 34 -0.44 8.45 -2.59
CA GLU A 34 -1.22 9.47 -3.29
C GLU A 34 -2.66 8.97 -3.54
N PRO A 35 -3.67 9.86 -3.53
CA PRO A 35 -5.03 9.48 -3.92
C PRO A 35 -5.11 9.04 -5.38
N LEU A 36 -5.96 8.04 -5.65
CA LEU A 36 -6.27 7.61 -7.02
C LEU A 36 -6.96 8.74 -7.80
N LYS A 37 -6.61 8.86 -9.08
CA LYS A 37 -7.19 9.85 -10.00
C LYS A 37 -8.22 9.20 -10.90
N GLN A 38 -9.17 10.00 -11.39
CA GLN A 38 -10.28 9.52 -12.19
C GLN A 38 -9.85 8.92 -13.55
N ASP A 39 -8.70 9.34 -14.07
CA ASP A 39 -8.13 8.92 -15.35
C ASP A 39 -7.14 7.75 -15.24
N GLU A 40 -6.96 7.19 -14.04
CA GLU A 40 -6.13 6.01 -13.82
C GLU A 40 -6.90 4.71 -14.10
N ILE A 41 -6.26 3.78 -14.82
CA ILE A 41 -6.82 2.46 -15.13
C ILE A 41 -6.01 1.41 -14.38
N LEU A 42 -6.67 0.67 -13.49
CA LEU A 42 -6.04 -0.42 -12.75
C LEU A 42 -5.64 -1.57 -13.68
N SER A 43 -4.46 -2.16 -13.46
CA SER A 43 -3.95 -3.29 -14.23
C SER A 43 -3.56 -4.45 -13.32
N VAL A 44 -3.91 -5.67 -13.74
CA VAL A 44 -3.58 -6.91 -13.01
C VAL A 44 -2.30 -7.51 -13.57
N ARG A 45 -1.40 -7.95 -12.69
CA ARG A 45 -0.19 -8.71 -13.04
C ARG A 45 -0.05 -9.94 -12.16
N SER A 46 0.69 -10.94 -12.64
CA SER A 46 1.10 -12.08 -11.81
C SER A 46 2.04 -11.61 -10.70
N LEU A 47 1.80 -12.10 -9.47
CA LEU A 47 2.74 -11.96 -8.37
C LEU A 47 3.94 -12.87 -8.63
N VAL A 48 5.15 -12.33 -8.58
CA VAL A 48 6.39 -13.11 -8.71
C VAL A 48 6.87 -13.44 -7.31
N GLU A 49 6.87 -14.71 -6.95
CA GLU A 49 7.59 -15.18 -5.76
C GLU A 49 9.08 -15.21 -6.10
N ILE A 50 9.88 -14.52 -5.28
CA ILE A 50 11.33 -14.67 -5.32
C ILE A 50 11.63 -15.95 -4.54
N ILE A 51 11.95 -17.02 -5.28
CA ILE A 51 12.39 -18.31 -4.74
C ILE A 51 13.88 -18.22 -4.38
#